data_AF-A0A2E1NGK9-F1
#
_entry.id   AF-A0A2E1NGK9-F1
#
_cell.length_a   1.000
_cell.length_b   1.000
_cell.length_c   1.000
_cell.angle_alpha   90.00
_cell.angle_beta   90.00
_cell.angle_gamma   90.00
#
_symmetry.space_group_name_H-M   'P 1'
#
loop_
_entity.id
_entity.type
_entity.pdbx_description
1 polymer ?
#
loop_
_entity_poly.entity_id
_entity_poly.type
_entity_poly.pdbx_seq_one_letter_code
_entity_poly.pdbx_strand_id
1 'polypeptide(L)'
;DIADVEGDKFLGLTTYPIIAGESKSIRLVIVTTVIIGVLSFIPFYIGYYNYWYGILLILGVEIPLGVLVVFMLNNPSIRNIKYCADLLKFSTIVGLIAIYFGEVL
;
A
#
# COMPACT_ATOMS: atom_id res chain seq x y z
N ASP A 1 12.47 -3.76 1.31
CA ASP A 1 13.05 -3.15 2.53
C ASP A 1 12.74 -3.93 3.80
N ILE A 2 11.54 -3.82 4.41
CA ILE A 2 11.29 -4.48 5.71
C ILE A 2 11.41 -6.01 5.59
N ALA A 3 10.90 -6.59 4.51
CA ALA A 3 11.02 -8.02 4.23
C ALA A 3 12.43 -8.50 3.90
N ASP A 4 13.36 -7.57 3.63
CA ASP A 4 14.68 -7.83 3.05
C ASP A 4 15.82 -7.45 4.01
N VAL A 5 15.49 -7.05 5.25
CA VAL A 5 16.46 -6.52 6.24
C VAL A 5 17.66 -7.44 6.45
N GLU A 6 17.45 -8.75 6.53
CA GLU A 6 18.56 -9.71 6.72
C GLU A 6 19.49 -9.75 5.50
N GLY A 7 18.92 -9.78 4.28
CA GLY A 7 19.68 -9.79 3.04
C GLY A 7 20.42 -8.48 2.80
N ASP A 8 19.75 -7.36 3.02
CA ASP A 8 20.31 -6.01 2.91
C ASP A 8 21.49 -5.83 3.87
N LYS A 9 21.36 -6.29 5.13
CA LYS A 9 22.46 -6.25 6.11
C LYS A 9 23.64 -7.12 5.67
N PHE A 10 23.37 -8.33 5.17
CA PHE A 10 24.44 -9.23 4.69
C PHE A 10 25.24 -8.61 3.55
N LEU A 11 24.58 -7.85 2.67
CA LEU A 11 25.22 -7.13 1.57
C LEU A 11 25.85 -5.78 1.99
N GLY A 12 25.78 -5.40 3.27
CA GLY A 12 26.30 -4.13 3.78
C GLY A 12 25.49 -2.90 3.35
N LEU A 13 24.24 -3.08 2.93
CA LEU A 13 23.35 -1.98 2.54
C LEU A 13 22.76 -1.28 3.77
N THR A 14 22.44 0.00 3.61
CA THR A 14 21.87 0.85 4.67
C THR A 14 20.46 1.32 4.27
N THR A 15 19.46 0.45 4.45
CA THR A 15 18.06 0.76 4.16
C THR A 15 17.34 1.34 5.39
N TYR A 16 16.18 1.98 5.18
CA TYR A 16 15.45 2.64 6.27
C TYR A 16 15.13 1.70 7.44
N PRO A 17 14.68 0.45 7.25
CA PRO A 17 14.43 -0.46 8.38
C PRO A 17 15.70 -0.90 9.12
N ILE A 18 16.86 -0.85 8.48
CA ILE A 18 18.15 -1.12 9.13
C ILE A 18 18.53 0.04 10.06
N ILE A 19 18.31 1.28 9.63
CA ILE A 19 18.69 2.49 10.38
C ILE A 19 17.67 2.81 11.48
N ALA A 20 16.39 2.83 11.13
CA ALA A 20 15.30 3.27 12.01
C ALA A 20 14.68 2.11 12.83
N GLY A 21 14.95 0.87 12.44
CA GLY A 21 14.35 -0.32 13.03
C GLY A 21 12.98 -0.66 12.43
N GLU A 22 12.66 -1.95 12.45
CA GLU A 22 11.46 -2.52 11.84
C GLU A 22 10.16 -1.89 12.35
N SER A 23 10.03 -1.65 13.67
CA SER A 23 8.83 -1.03 14.25
C SER A 23 8.53 0.36 13.69
N LYS A 24 9.56 1.21 13.51
CA LYS A 24 9.37 2.55 12.92
C LYS A 24 9.04 2.45 11.43
N SER A 25 9.57 1.45 10.73
CA SER A 25 9.24 1.20 9.32
C SER A 25 7.82 0.71 9.14
N ILE A 26 7.34 -0.21 9.99
CA ILE A 26 5.94 -0.65 9.99
C ILE A 26 5.02 0.54 10.24
N ARG A 27 5.34 1.37 11.24
CA ARG A 27 4.55 2.58 11.52
C ARG A 27 4.52 3.54 10.34
N LEU A 28 5.67 3.75 9.68
CA LEU A 28 5.74 4.58 8.48
C LEU A 28 4.83 4.04 7.38
N VAL A 29 4.90 2.73 7.10
CA VAL A 29 4.05 2.07 6.10
C VAL A 29 2.58 2.30 6.42
N ILE A 30 2.14 2.01 7.65
CA ILE A 30 0.74 2.21 8.06
C ILE A 30 0.28 3.66 7.84
N VAL A 31 1.09 4.65 8.28
CA VAL A 31 0.75 6.07 8.11
C VAL A 31 0.63 6.43 6.63
N THR A 32 1.60 6.03 5.81
CA THR A 32 1.54 6.31 4.36
C THR A 32 0.37 5.61 3.68
N THR A 33 0.05 4.37 4.07
CA THR A 33 -1.09 3.61 3.56
C THR A 33 -2.41 4.32 3.86
N VAL A 34 -2.60 4.78 5.10
CA VAL A 34 -3.81 5.51 5.50
C VAL A 34 -3.90 6.85 4.76
N ILE A 35 -2.79 7.58 4.62
CA ILE A 35 -2.77 8.84 3.86
C ILE A 35 -3.18 8.59 2.40
N ILE A 36 -2.60 7.58 1.74
CA ILE A 36 -2.94 7.22 0.36
C ILE A 36 -4.41 6.84 0.26
N GLY A 37 -4.92 6.00 1.16
CA GLY A 37 -6.32 5.58 1.15
C GLY A 37 -7.31 6.73 1.38
N VAL A 38 -6.92 7.80 2.08
CA VAL A 38 -7.78 8.99 2.22
C VAL A 38 -7.66 9.90 0.98
N LEU A 39 -6.44 10.16 0.52
CA LEU A 39 -6.20 11.08 -0.59
C LEU A 39 -6.70 10.52 -1.94
N SER A 40 -6.76 9.19 -2.08
CA SER A 40 -7.29 8.51 -3.26
C SER A 40 -8.77 8.85 -3.54
N PHE A 41 -9.55 9.21 -2.52
CA PHE A 41 -10.95 9.60 -2.72
C PHE A 41 -11.13 11.04 -3.21
N ILE A 42 -10.12 11.90 -3.12
CA ILE A 42 -10.25 13.31 -3.49
C ILE A 42 -10.71 13.48 -4.95
N PRO A 43 -10.09 12.82 -5.95
CA PRO A 43 -10.51 12.95 -7.35
C PRO A 43 -11.96 12.49 -7.59
N PHE A 44 -12.43 11.49 -6.84
CA PHE A 44 -13.81 11.05 -6.91
C PHE A 44 -14.76 12.08 -6.30
N TYR A 45 -14.42 12.61 -5.13
CA TYR A 45 -15.24 13.58 -4.40
C TYR A 45 -15.42 14.91 -5.14
N ILE A 46 -14.36 15.40 -5.80
CA ILE A 46 -14.41 16.63 -6.61
C ILE A 46 -15.06 16.41 -7.99
N GLY A 47 -15.46 15.18 -8.31
CA GLY A 47 -16.11 14.84 -9.58
C GLY A 47 -15.16 14.78 -10.78
N TYR A 48 -13.85 14.57 -10.56
CA TYR A 48 -12.87 14.44 -11.64
C TYR A 48 -13.00 13.10 -12.36
N TYR A 49 -13.27 12.02 -11.63
CA TYR A 49 -13.53 10.70 -12.20
C TYR A 49 -14.98 10.26 -12.01
N ASN A 50 -15.46 9.42 -12.92
CA ASN A 50 -16.81 8.85 -12.89
C ASN A 50 -17.00 7.82 -11.75
N TYR A 51 -18.19 7.20 -11.69
CA TYR A 51 -18.53 6.20 -10.68
C TYR A 51 -17.74 4.88 -10.78
N TRP A 52 -17.23 4.51 -11.96
CA TRP A 52 -16.40 3.32 -12.15
C TRP A 52 -15.07 3.43 -11.41
N TYR A 53 -14.49 4.63 -11.37
CA TYR A 53 -13.32 4.90 -10.54
C TYR A 53 -13.59 4.55 -9.07
N GLY A 54 -14.70 5.03 -8.51
CA GLY A 54 -15.07 4.78 -7.11
C GLY A 54 -15.23 3.29 -6.80
N ILE A 55 -15.90 2.53 -7.69
CA ILE A 55 -16.09 1.08 -7.52
C ILE A 55 -14.73 0.34 -7.54
N LEU A 56 -13.90 0.62 -8.54
CA LEU A 56 -12.60 -0.03 -8.70
C LEU A 56 -11.61 0.38 -7.59
N LEU A 57 -11.67 1.64 -7.14
CA LEU A 57 -10.88 2.14 -6.02
C LEU A 57 -11.24 1.38 -4.73
N ILE A 58 -12.52 1.28 -4.39
CA ILE A 58 -12.94 0.60 -3.15
C ILE A 58 -12.53 -0.89 -3.19
N LEU A 59 -12.86 -1.60 -4.27
CA LEU A 59 -12.64 -3.04 -4.34
C LEU A 59 -11.17 -3.42 -4.56
N GLY A 60 -10.47 -2.66 -5.40
CA GLY A 60 -9.12 -2.97 -5.87
C GLY A 60 -8.00 -2.24 -5.13
N VAL A 61 -8.32 -1.20 -4.35
CA VAL A 61 -7.33 -0.41 -3.63
C VAL A 61 -7.61 -0.36 -2.15
N GLU A 62 -8.78 0.12 -1.73
CA GLU A 62 -9.06 0.36 -0.30
C GLU A 62 -9.15 -0.94 0.51
N ILE A 63 -9.77 -2.00 -0.03
CA ILE A 63 -9.79 -3.32 0.63
C ILE A 63 -8.35 -3.86 0.80
N PRO A 64 -7.51 -3.93 -0.26
CA PRO A 64 -6.09 -4.29 -0.11
C PRO A 64 -5.30 -3.45 0.89
N LEU A 65 -5.48 -2.12 0.89
CA LEU A 65 -4.81 -1.23 1.85
C LEU A 65 -5.27 -1.53 3.29
N GLY A 66 -6.57 -1.77 3.50
CA GLY A 66 -7.13 -2.15 4.80
C GLY A 66 -6.58 -3.47 5.30
N VAL A 67 -6.50 -4.48 4.44
CA VAL A 67 -5.88 -5.78 4.75
C VAL A 67 -4.43 -5.59 5.19
N LEU A 68 -3.66 -4.78 4.46
CA LEU A 68 -2.27 -4.47 4.81
C LEU A 68 -2.17 -3.85 6.22
N VAL A 69 -3.00 -2.85 6.54
CA VAL A 69 -2.98 -2.21 7.87
C VAL A 69 -3.27 -3.24 8.97
N VAL A 70 -4.28 -4.10 8.78
CA VAL A 70 -4.64 -5.14 9.75
C VAL A 70 -3.49 -6.13 9.97
N PHE A 71 -2.83 -6.58 8.91
CA PHE A 71 -1.68 -7.49 9.03
C PHE A 71 -0.50 -6.82 9.73
N MET A 72 -0.19 -5.58 9.38
CA MET A 72 0.94 -4.84 9.96
C MET A 72 0.75 -4.52 11.46
N LEU A 73 -0.49 -4.31 11.91
CA LEU A 73 -0.80 -4.06 13.32
C LEU A 73 -0.82 -5.32 14.18
N ASN A 74 -1.37 -6.42 13.66
CA ASN A 74 -1.64 -7.61 14.47
C ASN A 74 -0.55 -8.69 14.38
N ASN A 75 0.06 -8.85 13.20
CA ASN A 75 1.04 -9.91 12.97
C ASN A 75 2.02 -9.55 11.83
N PRO A 76 2.97 -8.64 12.07
CA PRO A 76 3.97 -8.22 11.09
C PRO A 76 5.10 -9.26 10.95
N SER A 77 4.75 -10.51 10.64
CA SER A 77 5.75 -11.53 10.30
C SER A 77 6.30 -11.28 8.89
N ILE A 78 7.56 -11.66 8.63
CA ILE A 78 8.21 -11.52 7.31
C ILE A 78 7.33 -12.09 6.18
N ARG A 79 6.66 -13.23 6.41
CA ARG A 79 5.72 -13.81 5.44
C ARG A 79 4.56 -12.88 5.12
N ASN A 80 3.93 -12.29 6.14
CA ASN A 80 2.81 -11.37 5.95
C ASN A 80 3.28 -10.06 5.33
N ILE A 81 4.49 -9.59 5.65
CA ILE A 81 5.07 -8.40 5.03
C ILE A 81 5.32 -8.61 3.54
N LYS A 82 5.84 -9.78 3.13
CA LYS A 82 5.99 -10.16 1.72
C LYS A 82 4.64 -10.25 1.01
N TYR A 83 3.67 -10.91 1.64
CA TYR A 83 2.29 -10.98 1.13
C TYR A 83 1.69 -9.59 0.92
N CYS A 84 1.83 -8.68 1.90
CA CYS A 84 1.36 -7.31 1.78
C CYS A 84 2.06 -6.54 0.65
N ALA A 85 3.37 -6.76 0.44
CA ALA A 85 4.10 -6.16 -0.66
C ALA A 85 3.57 -6.62 -2.03
N ASP A 86 3.25 -7.90 -2.18
CA ASP A 86 2.65 -8.41 -3.42
C ASP A 86 1.20 -7.94 -3.61
N LEU A 87 0.43 -7.89 -2.53
CA LEU A 87 -0.93 -7.34 -2.53
C LEU A 87 -0.95 -5.87 -2.95
N LEU A 88 0.03 -5.06 -2.50
CA LEU A 88 0.19 -3.68 -2.95
C LEU A 88 0.53 -3.58 -4.43
N LYS A 89 1.39 -4.45 -4.98
CA LYS A 89 1.68 -4.45 -6.43
C LYS A 89 0.41 -4.69 -7.25
N PHE A 90 -0.40 -5.67 -6.83
CA PHE A 90 -1.71 -5.91 -7.43
C PHE A 90 -2.61 -4.68 -7.32
N SER A 91 -2.70 -4.10 -6.12
CA SER A 91 -3.50 -2.91 -5.86
C SER A 91 -3.10 -1.72 -6.74
N THR A 92 -1.80 -1.49 -6.95
CA THR A 92 -1.30 -0.44 -7.85
C THR A 92 -1.76 -0.65 -9.30
N ILE A 93 -1.71 -1.89 -9.80
CA ILE A 93 -2.18 -2.19 -11.17
C ILE A 93 -3.69 -1.91 -11.28
N VAL A 94 -4.48 -2.34 -10.29
CA VAL A 94 -5.93 -2.07 -10.30
C VAL A 94 -6.21 -0.56 -10.14
N GLY A 95 -5.41 0.17 -9.37
CA GLY A 95 -5.52 1.62 -9.23
C GLY A 95 -5.27 2.35 -10.55
N LEU A 96 -4.28 1.93 -11.34
CA LEU A 96 -4.05 2.46 -12.69
C LEU A 96 -5.24 2.18 -13.63
N ILE A 97 -5.79 0.96 -13.56
CA ILE A 97 -7.00 0.57 -14.30
C ILE A 97 -8.18 1.45 -13.87
N ALA A 98 -8.34 1.71 -12.58
CA ALA A 98 -9.39 2.56 -12.03
C ALA A 98 -9.31 3.99 -12.59
N ILE A 99 -8.11 4.56 -12.65
CA ILE A 99 -7.89 5.90 -13.23
C ILE A 99 -8.30 5.92 -14.70
N TYR A 100 -7.82 4.94 -15.49
CA TYR A 100 -8.12 4.87 -16.92
C TYR A 100 -9.63 4.75 -17.19
N PHE A 101 -10.32 3.81 -16.53
CA PHE A 101 -11.76 3.66 -16.70
C PHE A 101 -12.57 4.80 -16.09
N GLY A 102 -12.01 5.45 -15.06
CA GLY A 102 -12.57 6.63 -14.40
C GLY A 102 -12.64 7.86 -15.32
N GLU A 103 -11.75 7.94 -16.29
CA GLU A 103 -11.66 9.02 -17.28
C GLU A 103 -12.39 8.68 -18.59
N VAL A 104 -12.37 7.42 -19.00
CA VAL A 104 -12.88 7.00 -20.33
C VAL A 104 -14.38 6.68 -20.35
N LEU A 105 -14.93 6.05 -19.29
CA LEU A 105 -16.34 5.62 -19.24
C LEU A 105 -17.29 6.68 -18.69
#